data_AF-A0A212RHJ2-F1
#
_entry.id   AF-A0A212RHJ2-F1
#
_cell.length_a   1.000
_cell.length_b   1.000
_cell.length_c   1.000
_cell.angle_alpha   90.00
_cell.angle_beta   90.00
_cell.angle_gamma   90.00
#
_symmetry.space_group_name_H-M   'P 1'
#
loop_
_entity.id
_entity.type
_entity.pdbx_description
1 polymer ?
#
loop_
_entity_poly.entity_id
_entity_poly.type
_entity_poly.pdbx_seq_one_letter_code
_entity_poly.pdbx_strand_id
1 'polypeptide(L)'
;MAVLYGDTKGALQGTDRGGDQTLIGADPANTLYGDAGENLRDRAAGGADTLTTYGSGSVYGDAGGHILDRARGGDDALSAVIANGAAFPFTVNLYGDAGGVLSGRATGGADRLRAVIADSSSTGLVTLAMYGDAGGNVSGRAGGGDDVFSFDLQSFHTLRVDMYGDAGGGLSNCAKGGNDVFSYSATYLFNQPINMYGDAGADLRDRARGGNDSFTFGGHDANTKCYGDAGENISGHARGGDDTFTAQGLQNNFVVCGDAGGDMTDRARGGNDVFADSARDSNVTFYGDARGAISGHAHGGDDVFYAGDDSKTVFYGDAGGAMTDRAVGGDDRYVGVSAAVAGVGQVYGDAQAMSGDARGGNDHLAGASYFRHFSAVLNTLVGDAEILTFRARGGNDTLVGGDDPLATASRPAGSFESVLIGDALTLSGDARGGGDTLISGTGNDDMWGDARILQGNARGGGDLFVFKANNGHDVIEDFGQGGGSAWGRDHIDVSALAIKDFSQLAISSYDTANHTSTITFASGDDVTVHSLLALRSQDFLFSA
;
A
#
# COMPACT_ATOMS: atom_id res chain seq x y z
N MET A 1 25.98 -32.99 -8.92
CA MET A 1 26.09 -31.72 -8.19
C MET A 1 27.43 -31.14 -8.56
N ALA A 2 27.41 -30.14 -9.44
CA ALA A 2 28.61 -29.41 -9.83
C ALA A 2 28.83 -28.25 -8.85
N VAL A 3 30.10 -27.97 -8.54
CA VAL A 3 30.51 -26.77 -7.81
C VAL A 3 31.55 -26.04 -8.64
N LEU A 4 31.25 -24.80 -9.02
CA LEU A 4 32.10 -23.94 -9.85
C LEU A 4 32.53 -22.72 -9.03
N TYR A 5 33.81 -22.35 -9.15
CA TYR A 5 34.40 -21.17 -8.52
C TYR A 5 35.10 -20.38 -9.61
N GLY A 6 34.87 -19.07 -9.70
CA GLY A 6 35.57 -18.19 -10.62
C GLY A 6 36.97 -17.85 -10.16
N ASP A 7 37.13 -17.29 -8.94
CA ASP A 7 38.46 -16.91 -8.42
C ASP A 7 39.02 -17.88 -7.37
N THR A 8 38.30 -18.06 -6.26
CA THR A 8 38.82 -18.80 -5.11
C THR A 8 37.76 -19.63 -4.39
N LYS A 9 38.19 -20.79 -3.88
CA LYS A 9 37.35 -21.61 -2.99
C LYS A 9 37.24 -21.03 -1.58
N GLY A 10 38.16 -20.14 -1.21
CA GLY A 10 38.24 -19.54 0.11
C GLY A 10 37.73 -18.10 0.12
N ALA A 11 38.42 -17.25 0.87
CA ALA A 11 38.08 -15.84 0.99
C ALA A 11 39.02 -14.94 0.16
N LEU A 12 38.49 -13.80 -0.30
CA LEU A 12 39.27 -12.63 -0.72
C LEU A 12 39.46 -11.68 0.48
N GLN A 13 40.65 -11.11 0.64
CA GLN A 13 40.99 -10.33 1.83
C GLN A 13 41.93 -9.15 1.53
N GLY A 14 42.13 -8.26 2.50
CA GLY A 14 43.02 -7.11 2.33
C GLY A 14 42.54 -6.16 1.22
N THR A 15 43.22 -6.17 0.07
CA THR A 15 42.88 -5.34 -1.10
C THR A 15 42.77 -6.19 -2.38
N ASP A 16 42.50 -7.48 -2.21
CA ASP A 16 42.30 -8.40 -3.33
C ASP A 16 41.11 -7.94 -4.19
N ARG A 17 41.14 -8.32 -5.47
CA ARG A 17 40.05 -8.04 -6.41
C ARG A 17 39.68 -9.31 -7.15
N GLY A 18 38.40 -9.65 -7.09
CA GLY A 18 37.73 -10.58 -7.98
C GLY A 18 37.85 -10.14 -9.43
N GLY A 19 37.84 -11.10 -10.34
CA GLY A 19 37.77 -10.85 -11.77
C GLY A 19 36.32 -10.90 -12.27
N ASP A 20 36.10 -10.55 -13.54
CA ASP A 20 34.79 -10.74 -14.17
C ASP A 20 34.74 -12.14 -14.82
N GLN A 21 33.85 -13.01 -14.36
CA GLN A 21 33.69 -14.38 -14.85
C GLN A 21 32.38 -14.63 -15.61
N THR A 22 32.39 -15.72 -16.37
CA THR A 22 31.20 -16.27 -16.99
C THR A 22 31.11 -17.75 -16.69
N LEU A 23 30.18 -18.14 -15.82
CA LEU A 23 30.01 -19.53 -15.38
C LEU A 23 28.66 -20.10 -15.80
N ILE A 24 28.66 -21.37 -16.23
CA ILE A 24 27.45 -22.08 -16.68
C ILE A 24 27.33 -23.41 -15.94
N GLY A 25 26.30 -23.52 -15.09
CA GLY A 25 25.91 -24.75 -14.40
C GLY A 25 24.93 -25.58 -15.23
N ALA A 26 25.43 -26.59 -15.93
CA ALA A 26 24.63 -27.47 -16.79
C ALA A 26 24.15 -28.76 -16.10
N ASP A 27 24.59 -29.02 -14.87
CA ASP A 27 24.15 -30.21 -14.12
C ASP A 27 22.73 -30.02 -13.58
N PRO A 28 22.01 -31.11 -13.22
CA PRO A 28 20.70 -31.02 -12.58
C PRO A 28 20.69 -30.28 -11.23
N ALA A 29 21.85 -30.19 -10.58
CA ALA A 29 22.06 -29.44 -9.35
C ALA A 29 23.45 -28.75 -9.40
N ASN A 30 23.50 -27.45 -9.15
CA ASN A 30 24.69 -26.62 -9.29
C ASN A 30 24.89 -25.71 -8.07
N THR A 31 26.15 -25.45 -7.76
CA THR A 31 26.56 -24.34 -6.89
C THR A 31 27.61 -23.53 -7.62
N LEU A 32 27.33 -22.26 -7.88
CA LEU A 32 28.21 -21.36 -8.61
C LEU A 32 28.63 -20.25 -7.67
N TYR A 33 29.92 -19.97 -7.62
CA TYR A 33 30.50 -18.79 -6.99
C TYR A 33 31.23 -18.04 -8.09
N GLY A 34 30.89 -16.77 -8.32
CA GLY A 34 31.68 -15.88 -9.14
C GLY A 34 33.06 -15.72 -8.51
N ASP A 35 33.20 -14.93 -7.46
CA ASP A 35 34.53 -14.73 -6.88
C ASP A 35 34.93 -15.78 -5.82
N ALA A 36 34.36 -15.66 -4.63
CA ALA A 36 34.82 -16.28 -3.40
C ALA A 36 33.83 -17.31 -2.87
N GLY A 37 34.30 -18.54 -2.72
CA GLY A 37 33.55 -19.62 -2.09
C GLY A 37 33.17 -19.37 -0.63
N GLU A 38 33.87 -18.47 0.06
CA GLU A 38 33.60 -18.13 1.46
C GLU A 38 33.26 -16.65 1.68
N ASN A 39 34.24 -15.74 1.75
CA ASN A 39 33.98 -14.37 2.23
C ASN A 39 34.81 -13.33 1.47
N LEU A 40 34.31 -12.10 1.45
CA LEU A 40 35.10 -10.91 1.16
C LEU A 40 35.33 -10.12 2.45
N ARG A 41 36.58 -9.74 2.73
CA ARG A 41 36.98 -9.06 3.97
C ARG A 41 37.85 -7.82 3.72
N ASP A 42 37.99 -6.99 4.75
CA ASP A 42 38.80 -5.77 4.75
C ASP A 42 38.37 -4.76 3.68
N ARG A 43 39.07 -4.69 2.54
CA ARG A 43 38.79 -3.84 1.39
C ARG A 43 38.85 -4.65 0.09
N ALA A 44 38.65 -5.97 0.18
CA ALA A 44 38.48 -6.80 -0.99
C ALA A 44 37.30 -6.30 -1.81
N ALA A 45 37.36 -6.45 -3.13
CA ALA A 45 36.24 -6.17 -4.01
C ALA A 45 35.99 -7.40 -4.87
N GLY A 46 34.74 -7.74 -5.08
CA GLY A 46 34.38 -8.71 -6.09
C GLY A 46 34.35 -8.13 -7.50
N GLY A 47 34.19 -9.00 -8.48
CA GLY A 47 34.12 -8.69 -9.90
C GLY A 47 32.69 -8.65 -10.41
N ALA A 48 32.49 -8.25 -11.67
CA ALA A 48 31.17 -8.24 -12.30
C ALA A 48 30.96 -9.53 -13.10
N ASP A 49 30.25 -10.48 -12.51
CA ASP A 49 30.09 -11.83 -13.01
C ASP A 49 28.81 -12.03 -13.83
N THR A 50 28.86 -13.02 -14.73
CA THR A 50 27.70 -13.51 -15.47
C THR A 50 27.51 -14.99 -15.20
N LEU A 51 26.50 -15.34 -14.42
CA LEU A 51 26.30 -16.68 -13.88
C LEU A 51 24.97 -17.27 -14.35
N THR A 52 24.98 -18.46 -14.94
CA THR A 52 23.75 -19.13 -15.42
C THR A 52 23.64 -20.55 -14.90
N THR A 53 22.47 -20.91 -14.33
CA THR A 53 22.15 -22.29 -13.94
C THR A 53 20.95 -22.84 -14.71
N TYR A 54 21.06 -24.10 -15.16
CA TYR A 54 19.98 -24.88 -15.77
C TYR A 54 19.37 -25.93 -14.82
N GLY A 55 19.94 -26.05 -13.60
CA GLY A 55 19.52 -26.99 -12.57
C GLY A 55 19.20 -26.30 -11.26
N SER A 56 18.78 -27.09 -10.27
CA SER A 56 18.53 -26.59 -8.91
C SER A 56 19.84 -26.17 -8.22
N GLY A 57 19.73 -25.47 -7.09
CA GLY A 57 20.87 -25.12 -6.23
C GLY A 57 21.03 -23.62 -6.05
N SER A 58 22.27 -23.17 -5.89
CA SER A 58 22.57 -21.79 -5.49
C SER A 58 23.59 -21.14 -6.40
N VAL A 59 23.40 -19.87 -6.69
CA VAL A 59 24.32 -19.04 -7.47
C VAL A 59 24.64 -17.82 -6.60
N TYR A 60 25.93 -17.55 -6.41
CA TYR A 60 26.46 -16.42 -5.66
C TYR A 60 27.35 -15.62 -6.60
N GLY A 61 27.10 -14.32 -6.75
CA GLY A 61 27.99 -13.43 -7.50
C GLY A 61 29.34 -13.33 -6.82
N ASP A 62 29.47 -12.61 -5.71
CA ASP A 62 30.79 -12.46 -5.08
C ASP A 62 31.13 -13.51 -4.00
N ALA A 63 30.25 -13.70 -3.02
CA ALA A 63 30.58 -14.36 -1.76
C ALA A 63 29.59 -15.46 -1.40
N GLY A 64 30.08 -16.69 -1.29
CA GLY A 64 29.29 -17.81 -0.76
C GLY A 64 28.80 -17.62 0.69
N GLY A 65 29.48 -16.75 1.44
CA GLY A 65 29.23 -16.42 2.84
C GLY A 65 29.04 -14.92 3.01
N HIS A 66 30.03 -14.19 3.54
CA HIS A 66 29.84 -12.82 4.02
C HIS A 66 30.69 -11.78 3.28
N ILE A 67 30.17 -10.55 3.21
CA ILE A 67 30.92 -9.35 2.84
C ILE A 67 31.04 -8.44 4.07
N LEU A 68 32.28 -8.21 4.50
CA LEU A 68 32.58 -7.61 5.80
C LEU A 68 33.47 -6.37 5.69
N ASP A 69 33.52 -5.61 6.77
CA ASP A 69 34.40 -4.46 6.97
C ASP A 69 34.18 -3.30 5.99
N ARG A 70 34.97 -3.19 4.92
CA ARG A 70 34.81 -2.21 3.83
C ARG A 70 34.92 -2.91 2.47
N ALA A 71 34.71 -4.22 2.46
CA ALA A 71 34.68 -4.97 1.23
C ALA A 71 33.47 -4.57 0.39
N ARG A 72 33.53 -4.88 -0.91
CA ARG A 72 32.48 -4.52 -1.86
C ARG A 72 32.13 -5.71 -2.72
N GLY A 73 30.84 -5.94 -2.91
CA GLY A 73 30.39 -6.79 -4.00
C GLY A 73 30.48 -6.07 -5.35
N GLY A 74 30.37 -6.84 -6.42
CA GLY A 74 30.41 -6.40 -7.80
C GLY A 74 29.03 -6.41 -8.44
N ASP A 75 28.89 -5.79 -9.61
CA ASP A 75 27.59 -5.70 -10.30
C ASP A 75 27.36 -6.95 -11.16
N ASP A 76 26.57 -7.90 -10.67
CA ASP A 76 26.43 -9.24 -11.21
C ASP A 76 25.18 -9.46 -12.08
N ALA A 77 25.25 -10.43 -12.98
CA ALA A 77 24.15 -10.88 -13.81
C ALA A 77 23.88 -12.37 -13.60
N LEU A 78 22.83 -12.69 -12.85
CA LEU A 78 22.49 -14.05 -12.44
C LEU A 78 21.23 -14.54 -13.15
N SER A 79 21.31 -15.71 -13.77
CA SER A 79 20.17 -16.29 -14.50
C SER A 79 19.87 -17.73 -14.13
N ALA A 80 18.59 -18.00 -13.85
CA ALA A 80 18.05 -19.34 -13.70
C ALA A 80 17.16 -19.68 -14.91
N VAL A 81 17.45 -20.80 -15.58
CA VAL A 81 16.63 -21.30 -16.70
C VAL A 81 16.04 -22.65 -16.34
N ILE A 82 14.73 -22.65 -16.05
CA ILE A 82 13.99 -23.85 -15.68
C ILE A 82 13.31 -24.40 -16.93
N ALA A 83 13.93 -25.43 -17.51
CA ALA A 83 13.46 -26.06 -18.73
C ALA A 83 12.31 -27.04 -18.48
N ASN A 84 11.54 -27.30 -19.54
CA ASN A 84 10.49 -28.29 -19.56
C ASN A 84 11.02 -29.70 -19.18
N GLY A 85 10.37 -30.36 -18.22
CA GLY A 85 10.79 -31.69 -17.76
C GLY A 85 11.90 -31.70 -16.70
N ALA A 86 12.16 -30.57 -16.04
CA ALA A 86 13.02 -30.51 -14.87
C ALA A 86 12.59 -31.52 -13.77
N ALA A 87 13.56 -32.00 -12.98
CA ALA A 87 13.27 -32.87 -11.85
C ALA A 87 12.72 -32.07 -10.67
N PHE A 88 11.69 -32.59 -9.99
CA PHE A 88 11.02 -31.93 -8.86
C PHE A 88 11.28 -32.65 -7.52
N PRO A 89 11.30 -31.92 -6.38
CA PRO A 89 11.14 -30.47 -6.24
C PRO A 89 12.33 -29.70 -6.85
N PHE A 90 12.05 -28.52 -7.37
CA PHE A 90 13.06 -27.68 -8.01
C PHE A 90 13.24 -26.39 -7.21
N THR A 91 14.43 -26.18 -6.67
CA THR A 91 14.75 -25.02 -5.83
C THR A 91 15.96 -24.30 -6.40
N VAL A 92 15.84 -22.99 -6.61
CA VAL A 92 16.95 -22.12 -7.00
C VAL A 92 17.01 -20.92 -6.07
N ASN A 93 18.23 -20.63 -5.61
CA ASN A 93 18.55 -19.41 -4.88
C ASN A 93 19.58 -18.63 -5.69
N LEU A 94 19.29 -17.37 -5.98
CA LEU A 94 20.23 -16.44 -6.58
C LEU A 94 20.58 -15.40 -5.52
N TYR A 95 21.87 -15.23 -5.25
CA TYR A 95 22.41 -14.19 -4.38
C TYR A 95 23.28 -13.31 -5.28
N GLY A 96 22.95 -12.03 -5.38
CA GLY A 96 23.76 -11.04 -6.09
C GLY A 96 25.14 -11.00 -5.49
N ASP A 97 25.31 -10.44 -4.29
CA ASP A 97 26.63 -10.45 -3.68
C ASP A 97 26.89 -11.64 -2.74
N ALA A 98 26.12 -11.75 -1.65
CA ALA A 98 26.50 -12.53 -0.48
C ALA A 98 25.42 -13.54 -0.07
N GLY A 99 25.82 -14.80 0.05
CA GLY A 99 24.95 -15.86 0.61
C GLY A 99 24.58 -15.67 2.08
N GLY A 100 25.27 -14.79 2.79
CA GLY A 100 25.23 -14.62 4.24
C GLY A 100 24.88 -13.19 4.66
N VAL A 101 25.86 -12.39 5.08
CA VAL A 101 25.59 -11.07 5.67
C VAL A 101 26.49 -10.00 5.08
N LEU A 102 25.96 -8.78 5.04
CA LEU A 102 26.73 -7.55 4.85
C LEU A 102 26.89 -6.85 6.20
N SER A 103 28.12 -6.47 6.57
CA SER A 103 28.33 -5.77 7.84
C SER A 103 29.49 -4.78 7.84
N GLY A 104 29.49 -3.91 8.86
CA GLY A 104 30.53 -2.89 9.03
C GLY A 104 30.25 -1.68 8.16
N ARG A 105 30.94 -1.58 7.03
CA ARG A 105 30.80 -0.57 5.97
C ARG A 105 30.93 -1.24 4.60
N ALA A 106 30.59 -2.53 4.54
CA ALA A 106 30.46 -3.26 3.29
C ALA A 106 29.45 -2.57 2.38
N THR A 107 29.61 -2.71 1.08
CA THR A 107 28.62 -2.28 0.09
C THR A 107 28.36 -3.43 -0.84
N GLY A 108 27.12 -3.76 -1.11
CA GLY A 108 26.81 -4.64 -2.21
C GLY A 108 26.81 -3.93 -3.55
N GLY A 109 26.68 -4.71 -4.61
CA GLY A 109 26.69 -4.33 -6.01
C GLY A 109 25.29 -4.06 -6.55
N ALA A 110 25.21 -3.60 -7.80
CA ALA A 110 23.93 -3.39 -8.50
C ALA A 110 23.66 -4.54 -9.46
N ASP A 111 22.87 -5.50 -9.00
CA ASP A 111 22.73 -6.82 -9.59
C ASP A 111 21.51 -6.97 -10.49
N ARG A 112 21.57 -7.97 -11.37
CA ARG A 112 20.46 -8.37 -12.24
C ARG A 112 20.14 -9.83 -12.02
N LEU A 113 19.02 -10.10 -11.34
CA LEU A 113 18.55 -11.43 -11.02
C LEU A 113 17.37 -11.79 -11.90
N ARG A 114 17.54 -12.81 -12.76
CA ARG A 114 16.50 -13.21 -13.73
C ARG A 114 16.19 -14.69 -13.71
N ALA A 115 14.91 -15.04 -13.67
CA ALA A 115 14.44 -16.41 -13.88
C ALA A 115 13.55 -16.54 -15.12
N VAL A 116 13.81 -17.57 -15.93
CA VAL A 116 12.92 -18.00 -17.01
C VAL A 116 12.39 -19.37 -16.66
N ILE A 117 11.08 -19.49 -16.51
CA ILE A 117 10.45 -20.74 -16.12
C ILE A 117 9.52 -21.18 -17.25
N ALA A 118 9.94 -22.19 -18.01
CA ALA A 118 9.17 -22.71 -19.14
C ALA A 118 7.95 -23.51 -18.64
N ASP A 119 6.77 -23.26 -19.25
CA ASP A 119 5.48 -23.89 -18.94
C ASP A 119 5.61 -25.32 -18.44
N SER A 120 5.11 -25.60 -17.24
CA SER A 120 5.17 -26.93 -16.67
C SER A 120 3.75 -27.48 -16.51
N SER A 121 3.44 -28.52 -17.29
CA SER A 121 2.30 -29.40 -17.03
C SER A 121 2.51 -30.28 -15.78
N SER A 122 3.55 -30.01 -14.99
CA SER A 122 3.98 -30.82 -13.85
C SER A 122 3.39 -30.27 -12.55
N THR A 123 2.99 -31.18 -11.67
CA THR A 123 2.44 -30.88 -10.33
C THR A 123 3.53 -30.71 -9.27
N GLY A 124 4.79 -30.48 -9.67
CA GLY A 124 5.94 -30.42 -8.77
C GLY A 124 6.24 -28.99 -8.33
N LEU A 125 6.52 -28.80 -7.04
CA LEU A 125 6.82 -27.48 -6.48
C LEU A 125 8.12 -26.91 -7.08
N VAL A 126 8.02 -25.69 -7.61
CA VAL A 126 9.15 -24.81 -7.91
C VAL A 126 9.28 -23.77 -6.80
N THR A 127 10.48 -23.61 -6.26
CA THR A 127 10.82 -22.55 -5.32
C THR A 127 11.95 -21.71 -5.90
N LEU A 128 11.71 -20.42 -6.01
CA LEU A 128 12.67 -19.44 -6.46
C LEU A 128 12.86 -18.41 -5.36
N ALA A 129 14.10 -18.24 -4.91
CA ALA A 129 14.49 -17.15 -4.04
C ALA A 129 15.56 -16.30 -4.74
N MET A 130 15.39 -14.99 -4.72
CA MET A 130 16.35 -14.02 -5.23
C MET A 130 16.68 -13.05 -4.12
N TYR A 131 17.96 -12.83 -3.88
CA TYR A 131 18.50 -11.88 -2.92
C TYR A 131 19.45 -10.99 -3.71
N GLY A 132 19.23 -9.69 -3.72
CA GLY A 132 20.15 -8.72 -4.32
C GLY A 132 21.47 -8.78 -3.59
N ASP A 133 21.60 -8.16 -2.42
CA ASP A 133 22.93 -8.16 -1.76
C ASP A 133 23.16 -9.32 -0.78
N ALA A 134 22.24 -9.55 0.16
CA ALA A 134 22.47 -10.43 1.30
C ALA A 134 21.39 -11.49 1.46
N GLY A 135 21.80 -12.76 1.50
CA GLY A 135 20.92 -13.87 1.92
C GLY A 135 20.41 -13.79 3.36
N GLY A 136 21.00 -12.92 4.18
CA GLY A 136 20.72 -12.70 5.59
C GLY A 136 20.62 -11.21 5.91
N ASN A 137 21.28 -10.76 6.98
CA ASN A 137 21.14 -9.38 7.47
C ASN A 137 22.14 -8.40 6.82
N VAL A 138 21.72 -7.14 6.71
CA VAL A 138 22.59 -5.99 6.43
C VAL A 138 22.72 -5.14 7.70
N SER A 139 23.94 -4.83 8.15
CA SER A 139 24.15 -4.23 9.47
C SER A 139 25.33 -3.25 9.58
N GLY A 140 25.34 -2.48 10.66
CA GLY A 140 26.36 -1.47 10.93
C GLY A 140 26.12 -0.20 10.11
N ARG A 141 26.96 0.05 9.11
CA ARG A 141 26.84 1.12 8.12
C ARG A 141 27.01 0.54 6.71
N ALA A 142 26.74 -0.76 6.56
CA ALA A 142 26.69 -1.37 5.26
C ALA A 142 25.52 -0.79 4.46
N GLY A 143 25.63 -0.85 3.13
CA GLY A 143 24.52 -0.54 2.23
C GLY A 143 24.38 -1.68 1.25
N GLY A 144 23.15 -2.06 0.90
CA GLY A 144 22.96 -2.79 -0.33
C GLY A 144 22.88 -1.85 -1.54
N GLY A 145 22.75 -2.45 -2.71
CA GLY A 145 22.82 -1.81 -4.01
C GLY A 145 21.46 -1.71 -4.70
N ASP A 146 21.43 -1.06 -5.86
CA ASP A 146 20.19 -0.86 -6.61
C ASP A 146 20.02 -2.03 -7.60
N ASP A 147 19.19 -3.01 -7.23
CA ASP A 147 19.07 -4.29 -7.92
C ASP A 147 17.87 -4.37 -8.87
N VAL A 148 17.94 -5.30 -9.82
CA VAL A 148 16.87 -5.54 -10.78
C VAL A 148 16.48 -7.01 -10.80
N PHE A 149 15.24 -7.27 -10.40
CA PHE A 149 14.63 -8.58 -10.35
C PHE A 149 13.63 -8.75 -11.49
N SER A 150 13.72 -9.89 -12.18
CA SER A 150 12.71 -10.24 -13.17
C SER A 150 12.44 -11.73 -13.26
N PHE A 151 11.19 -12.10 -13.46
CA PHE A 151 10.86 -13.44 -13.90
C PHE A 151 9.69 -13.48 -14.89
N ASP A 152 9.77 -14.39 -15.84
CA ASP A 152 8.73 -14.60 -16.87
C ASP A 152 8.05 -15.94 -16.66
N LEU A 153 6.71 -15.95 -16.64
CA LEU A 153 5.89 -17.16 -16.51
C LEU A 153 4.84 -17.28 -17.60
N GLN A 154 4.54 -18.52 -17.99
CA GLN A 154 3.37 -18.84 -18.83
C GLN A 154 2.20 -19.34 -17.96
N SER A 155 2.20 -20.62 -17.58
CA SER A 155 1.14 -21.26 -16.77
C SER A 155 1.76 -22.15 -15.69
N PHE A 156 1.45 -21.93 -14.41
CA PHE A 156 2.04 -22.72 -13.32
C PHE A 156 1.07 -23.00 -12.17
N HIS A 157 0.99 -24.27 -11.75
CA HIS A 157 0.09 -24.72 -10.68
C HIS A 157 0.73 -24.85 -9.29
N THR A 158 2.06 -24.89 -9.20
CA THR A 158 2.80 -25.06 -7.93
C THR A 158 4.11 -24.28 -7.95
N LEU A 159 4.05 -23.02 -7.50
CA LEU A 159 5.16 -22.08 -7.53
C LEU A 159 5.22 -21.29 -6.22
N ARG A 160 6.43 -21.04 -5.72
CA ARG A 160 6.70 -20.04 -4.70
C ARG A 160 7.86 -19.17 -5.16
N VAL A 161 7.65 -17.86 -5.18
CA VAL A 161 8.70 -16.89 -5.48
C VAL A 161 8.82 -15.94 -4.29
N ASP A 162 10.05 -15.77 -3.80
CA ASP A 162 10.41 -14.73 -2.85
C ASP A 162 11.57 -13.91 -3.46
N MET A 163 11.44 -12.59 -3.49
CA MET A 163 12.50 -11.68 -3.94
C MET A 163 12.77 -10.66 -2.83
N TYR A 164 14.02 -10.50 -2.47
CA TYR A 164 14.51 -9.56 -1.47
C TYR A 164 15.53 -8.68 -2.19
N GLY A 165 15.35 -7.36 -2.17
CA GLY A 165 16.34 -6.40 -2.66
C GLY A 165 17.64 -6.56 -1.88
N ASP A 166 17.77 -5.95 -0.72
CA ASP A 166 19.07 -5.99 -0.04
C ASP A 166 19.28 -7.18 0.90
N ALA A 167 18.23 -7.60 1.60
CA ALA A 167 18.36 -8.49 2.74
C ALA A 167 17.25 -9.53 2.82
N GLY A 168 17.63 -10.81 2.72
CA GLY A 168 16.76 -11.92 3.11
C GLY A 168 16.37 -11.91 4.60
N GLY A 169 17.16 -11.21 5.43
CA GLY A 169 16.91 -10.95 6.84
C GLY A 169 16.49 -9.51 7.09
N GLY A 170 17.07 -8.88 8.12
CA GLY A 170 16.73 -7.51 8.53
C GLY A 170 17.87 -6.51 8.35
N LEU A 171 17.49 -5.23 8.33
CA LEU A 171 18.40 -4.09 8.34
C LEU A 171 18.50 -3.49 9.75
N SER A 172 19.72 -3.19 10.20
CA SER A 172 19.95 -2.69 11.57
C SER A 172 21.06 -1.65 11.69
N ASN A 173 21.15 -1.01 12.86
CA ASN A 173 22.09 0.06 13.16
C ASN A 173 21.89 1.30 12.30
N CYS A 174 22.72 1.48 11.27
CA CYS A 174 22.66 2.56 10.29
C CYS A 174 22.85 1.97 8.88
N ALA A 175 22.45 0.70 8.71
CA ALA A 175 22.36 0.07 7.40
C ALA A 175 21.41 0.85 6.50
N LYS A 176 21.59 0.68 5.20
CA LYS A 176 20.70 1.23 4.19
C LYS A 176 20.40 0.15 3.17
N GLY A 177 19.19 0.09 2.68
CA GLY A 177 18.96 -0.60 1.44
C GLY A 177 19.05 0.32 0.23
N GLY A 178 18.97 -0.28 -0.94
CA GLY A 178 19.06 0.32 -2.26
C GLY A 178 17.68 0.56 -2.87
N ASN A 179 17.66 1.05 -4.10
CA ASN A 179 16.42 1.38 -4.82
C ASN A 179 16.22 0.33 -5.91
N ASP A 180 15.43 -0.67 -5.58
CA ASP A 180 15.29 -1.90 -6.32
C ASP A 180 14.13 -1.88 -7.30
N VAL A 181 14.27 -2.68 -8.35
CA VAL A 181 13.26 -2.79 -9.41
C VAL A 181 12.80 -4.23 -9.52
N PHE A 182 11.54 -4.47 -9.18
CA PHE A 182 10.90 -5.77 -9.28
C PHE A 182 9.94 -5.79 -10.45
N SER A 183 10.04 -6.84 -11.28
CA SER A 183 9.11 -7.02 -12.39
C SER A 183 8.74 -8.48 -12.62
N TYR A 184 7.45 -8.74 -12.82
CA TYR A 184 7.04 -10.00 -13.42
C TYR A 184 5.77 -9.87 -14.24
N SER A 185 5.63 -10.76 -15.22
CA SER A 185 4.39 -10.95 -15.98
C SER A 185 4.08 -12.44 -16.07
N ALA A 186 2.82 -12.79 -15.85
CA ALA A 186 2.35 -14.16 -15.96
C ALA A 186 1.03 -14.25 -16.73
N THR A 187 0.85 -15.31 -17.52
CA THR A 187 -0.43 -15.56 -18.20
C THR A 187 -1.47 -16.15 -17.25
N TYR A 188 -1.13 -17.21 -16.50
CA TYR A 188 -1.99 -17.85 -15.48
C TYR A 188 -1.19 -18.37 -14.28
N LEU A 189 -1.56 -17.93 -13.08
CA LEU A 189 -0.86 -18.26 -11.84
C LEU A 189 -1.62 -19.14 -10.86
N PHE A 190 -2.92 -19.38 -11.05
CA PHE A 190 -3.71 -20.28 -10.19
C PHE A 190 -3.47 -20.05 -8.68
N ASN A 191 -3.43 -18.77 -8.26
CA ASN A 191 -3.30 -18.30 -6.89
C ASN A 191 -1.98 -18.71 -6.19
N GLN A 192 -0.88 -18.89 -6.94
CA GLN A 192 0.44 -19.18 -6.38
C GLN A 192 1.08 -17.95 -5.72
N PRO A 193 1.72 -18.10 -4.54
CA PRO A 193 2.30 -16.98 -3.80
C PRO A 193 3.57 -16.43 -4.44
N ILE A 194 3.58 -15.11 -4.63
CA ILE A 194 4.73 -14.31 -5.01
C ILE A 194 4.91 -13.23 -3.94
N ASN A 195 6.06 -13.19 -3.28
CA ASN A 195 6.40 -12.16 -2.31
C ASN A 195 7.58 -11.35 -2.82
N MET A 196 7.49 -10.03 -2.74
CA MET A 196 8.56 -9.09 -3.06
C MET A 196 8.75 -8.20 -1.85
N TYR A 197 9.98 -8.12 -1.38
CA TYR A 197 10.45 -7.26 -0.31
C TYR A 197 11.47 -6.34 -0.97
N GLY A 198 11.28 -5.04 -0.93
CA GLY A 198 12.24 -4.06 -1.42
C GLY A 198 13.53 -4.19 -0.63
N ASP A 199 13.65 -3.71 0.61
CA ASP A 199 14.94 -3.87 1.29
C ASP A 199 15.11 -5.16 2.10
N ALA A 200 14.12 -5.51 2.92
CA ALA A 200 14.29 -6.48 4.00
C ALA A 200 13.16 -7.50 4.08
N GLY A 201 13.52 -8.79 4.08
CA GLY A 201 12.59 -9.88 4.35
C GLY A 201 12.06 -9.93 5.79
N ALA A 202 12.73 -9.24 6.72
CA ALA A 202 12.36 -9.16 8.13
C ALA A 202 12.20 -7.70 8.58
N ASP A 203 12.89 -7.29 9.64
CA ASP A 203 12.70 -5.98 10.27
C ASP A 203 13.71 -4.92 9.81
N LEU A 204 13.27 -3.66 9.83
CA LEU A 204 14.11 -2.46 9.87
C LEU A 204 14.20 -1.93 11.32
N ARG A 205 15.41 -1.82 11.86
CA ARG A 205 15.63 -1.39 13.25
C ARG A 205 16.68 -0.28 13.40
N ASP A 206 16.70 0.34 14.58
CA ASP A 206 17.64 1.38 15.01
C ASP A 206 17.55 2.67 14.19
N ARG A 207 18.44 2.89 13.22
CA ARG A 207 18.46 4.03 12.29
C ARG A 207 18.66 3.52 10.87
N ALA A 208 18.28 2.27 10.62
CA ALA A 208 18.22 1.71 9.29
C ALA A 208 17.31 2.56 8.39
N ARG A 209 17.55 2.50 7.09
CA ARG A 209 16.71 3.14 6.09
C ARG A 209 16.48 2.15 4.98
N GLY A 210 15.25 1.98 4.57
CA GLY A 210 15.01 1.40 3.28
C GLY A 210 15.20 2.42 2.15
N GLY A 211 15.13 1.94 0.94
CA GLY A 211 15.23 2.70 -0.29
C GLY A 211 13.87 2.88 -0.97
N ASN A 212 13.91 3.47 -2.16
CA ASN A 212 12.71 3.84 -2.91
C ASN A 212 12.54 2.86 -4.07
N ASP A 213 11.74 1.84 -3.86
CA ASP A 213 11.62 0.68 -4.71
C ASP A 213 10.49 0.79 -5.72
N SER A 214 10.62 0.04 -6.81
CA SER A 214 9.69 0.07 -7.93
C SER A 214 9.21 -1.33 -8.27
N PHE A 215 7.93 -1.59 -8.06
CA PHE A 215 7.29 -2.87 -8.30
C PHE A 215 6.35 -2.79 -9.51
N THR A 216 6.55 -3.66 -10.50
CA THR A 216 5.61 -3.86 -11.61
C THR A 216 5.17 -5.31 -11.66
N PHE A 217 3.90 -5.57 -11.37
CA PHE A 217 3.40 -6.93 -11.20
C PHE A 217 2.01 -7.13 -11.79
N GLY A 218 1.74 -8.36 -12.25
CA GLY A 218 0.43 -8.69 -12.75
C GLY A 218 0.34 -9.98 -13.54
N GLY A 219 -0.88 -10.45 -13.71
CA GLY A 219 -1.20 -11.67 -14.46
C GLY A 219 -2.68 -12.03 -14.34
N HIS A 220 -2.99 -13.32 -14.52
CA HIS A 220 -4.31 -13.86 -14.23
C HIS A 220 -4.24 -14.79 -13.01
N ASP A 221 -5.15 -14.61 -12.05
CA ASP A 221 -5.16 -15.37 -10.78
C ASP A 221 -3.83 -15.29 -10.01
N ALA A 222 -3.18 -14.12 -10.00
CA ALA A 222 -1.97 -13.91 -9.21
C ALA A 222 -2.30 -13.75 -7.72
N ASN A 223 -1.37 -14.16 -6.85
CA ASN A 223 -1.44 -13.92 -5.41
C ASN A 223 -0.14 -13.27 -4.95
N THR A 224 -0.15 -11.94 -4.92
CA THR A 224 1.08 -11.16 -4.81
C THR A 224 1.07 -10.34 -3.56
N LYS A 225 2.18 -10.40 -2.83
CA LYS A 225 2.46 -9.54 -1.70
C LYS A 225 3.67 -8.70 -2.00
N CYS A 226 3.52 -7.40 -1.81
CA CYS A 226 4.60 -6.44 -1.91
C CYS A 226 4.76 -5.79 -0.53
N TYR A 227 6.02 -5.61 -0.15
CA TYR A 227 6.46 -4.84 0.99
C TYR A 227 7.55 -3.96 0.40
N GLY A 228 7.41 -2.64 0.48
CA GLY A 228 8.47 -1.72 0.08
C GLY A 228 9.70 -1.98 0.92
N ASP A 229 9.73 -1.61 2.19
CA ASP A 229 11.01 -1.80 2.92
C ASP A 229 11.11 -3.08 3.74
N ALA A 230 10.09 -3.43 4.51
CA ALA A 230 10.17 -4.41 5.58
C ALA A 230 9.06 -5.47 5.48
N GLY A 231 9.45 -6.73 5.33
CA GLY A 231 8.52 -7.87 5.41
C GLY A 231 7.87 -8.04 6.78
N GLU A 232 8.52 -7.54 7.84
CA GLU A 232 7.99 -7.51 9.21
C GLU A 232 7.88 -6.06 9.72
N ASN A 233 8.66 -5.67 10.74
CA ASN A 233 8.41 -4.45 11.50
C ASN A 233 9.43 -3.34 11.19
N ILE A 234 9.01 -2.08 11.38
CA ILE A 234 9.91 -0.92 11.40
C ILE A 234 9.92 -0.33 12.81
N SER A 235 11.11 -0.16 13.41
CA SER A 235 11.23 0.24 14.82
C SER A 235 12.44 1.13 15.12
N GLY A 236 12.46 1.71 16.33
CA GLY A 236 13.48 2.66 16.75
C GLY A 236 13.33 4.00 16.04
N HIS A 237 14.34 4.39 15.28
CA HIS A 237 14.38 5.57 14.40
C HIS A 237 14.58 5.16 12.93
N ALA A 238 14.26 3.91 12.59
CA ALA A 238 14.31 3.45 11.22
C ALA A 238 13.30 4.22 10.36
N ARG A 239 13.51 4.19 9.04
CA ARG A 239 12.63 4.83 8.07
C ARG A 239 12.44 3.92 6.89
N GLY A 240 11.21 3.81 6.40
CA GLY A 240 11.01 3.35 5.05
C GLY A 240 11.31 4.44 4.01
N GLY A 241 11.25 4.05 2.75
CA GLY A 241 11.45 4.89 1.57
C GLY A 241 10.16 5.12 0.81
N ASP A 242 10.24 5.92 -0.25
CA ASP A 242 9.05 6.28 -1.04
C ASP A 242 8.94 5.33 -2.24
N ASP A 243 8.05 4.35 -2.15
CA ASP A 243 7.91 3.24 -3.07
C ASP A 243 6.85 3.47 -4.14
N THR A 244 7.00 2.77 -5.26
CA THR A 244 6.05 2.82 -6.37
C THR A 244 5.61 1.42 -6.78
N PHE A 245 4.30 1.20 -6.72
CA PHE A 245 3.65 -0.05 -7.11
C PHE A 245 2.81 0.17 -8.37
N THR A 246 2.97 -0.71 -9.35
CA THR A 246 2.14 -0.75 -10.57
C THR A 246 1.57 -2.15 -10.75
N ALA A 247 0.25 -2.27 -10.61
CA ALA A 247 -0.48 -3.52 -10.78
C ALA A 247 -1.24 -3.58 -12.11
N GLN A 248 -1.34 -4.79 -12.66
CA GLN A 248 -2.11 -5.08 -13.87
C GLN A 248 -2.67 -6.50 -13.87
N GLY A 249 -3.54 -6.80 -14.83
CA GLY A 249 -4.04 -8.14 -15.09
C GLY A 249 -5.50 -8.34 -14.66
N LEU A 250 -5.88 -9.59 -14.42
CA LEU A 250 -7.27 -9.99 -14.18
C LEU A 250 -7.39 -10.95 -12.99
N GLN A 251 -8.43 -10.80 -12.18
CA GLN A 251 -8.81 -11.78 -11.15
C GLN A 251 -7.71 -12.07 -10.13
N ASN A 252 -6.96 -11.04 -9.76
CA ASN A 252 -5.81 -11.20 -8.88
C ASN A 252 -6.19 -11.01 -7.41
N ASN A 253 -5.28 -11.39 -6.53
CA ASN A 253 -5.30 -11.07 -5.11
C ASN A 253 -4.00 -10.34 -4.77
N PHE A 254 -4.09 -9.03 -4.52
CA PHE A 254 -2.94 -8.18 -4.24
C PHE A 254 -3.01 -7.64 -2.82
N VAL A 255 -1.90 -7.78 -2.10
CA VAL A 255 -1.67 -7.15 -0.81
C VAL A 255 -0.40 -6.34 -0.92
N VAL A 256 -0.53 -5.02 -0.84
CA VAL A 256 0.59 -4.08 -0.93
C VAL A 256 0.69 -3.37 0.42
N CYS A 257 1.89 -3.37 0.99
CA CYS A 257 2.27 -2.52 2.10
C CYS A 257 3.36 -1.61 1.53
N GLY A 258 3.23 -0.29 1.69
CA GLY A 258 4.29 0.63 1.30
C GLY A 258 5.53 0.34 2.11
N ASP A 259 5.56 0.56 3.43
CA ASP A 259 6.79 0.21 4.17
C ASP A 259 6.80 -1.17 4.85
N ALA A 260 5.79 -1.46 5.68
CA ALA A 260 5.89 -2.48 6.71
C ALA A 260 4.79 -3.56 6.59
N GLY A 261 5.23 -4.82 6.44
CA GLY A 261 4.35 -5.99 6.49
C GLY A 261 3.77 -6.29 7.88
N GLY A 262 4.32 -5.69 8.93
CA GLY A 262 3.95 -5.79 10.33
C GLY A 262 3.69 -4.43 10.97
N ASP A 263 4.27 -4.19 12.15
CA ASP A 263 4.02 -2.99 12.94
C ASP A 263 5.10 -1.90 12.75
N MET A 264 4.72 -0.64 12.91
CA MET A 264 5.63 0.49 13.07
C MET A 264 5.62 1.02 14.50
N THR A 265 6.79 1.17 15.11
CA THR A 265 6.91 1.48 16.54
C THR A 265 7.99 2.51 16.85
N ASP A 266 8.01 2.96 18.11
CA ASP A 266 8.96 3.94 18.65
C ASP A 266 8.93 5.31 17.96
N ARG A 267 9.83 5.57 17.01
CA ARG A 267 9.96 6.81 16.23
C ARG A 267 10.24 6.47 14.77
N ALA A 268 9.79 5.28 14.34
CA ALA A 268 9.77 4.87 12.94
C ALA A 268 9.04 5.92 12.09
N ARG A 269 9.36 5.94 10.80
CA ARG A 269 8.66 6.76 9.82
C ARG A 269 8.46 5.94 8.56
N GLY A 270 7.28 5.99 8.00
CA GLY A 270 7.10 5.52 6.65
C GLY A 270 7.54 6.55 5.62
N GLY A 271 7.62 6.11 4.38
CA GLY A 271 7.75 6.94 3.21
C GLY A 271 6.39 7.26 2.59
N ASN A 272 6.44 8.01 1.50
CA ASN A 272 5.24 8.46 0.79
C ASN A 272 5.05 7.62 -0.48
N ASP A 273 4.18 6.62 -0.40
CA ASP A 273 4.06 5.55 -1.36
C ASP A 273 2.99 5.80 -2.42
N VAL A 274 3.23 5.27 -3.61
CA VAL A 274 2.30 5.42 -4.74
C VAL A 274 1.92 4.06 -5.30
N PHE A 275 0.64 3.73 -5.22
CA PHE A 275 0.08 2.57 -5.88
C PHE A 275 -0.80 2.97 -7.07
N ALA A 276 -0.39 2.57 -8.28
CA ALA A 276 -1.17 2.68 -9.49
C ALA A 276 -1.70 1.30 -9.93
N ASP A 277 -2.99 1.07 -9.76
CA ASP A 277 -3.64 -0.18 -10.13
C ASP A 277 -4.45 -0.05 -11.43
N SER A 278 -4.14 -0.94 -12.37
CA SER A 278 -4.83 -1.09 -13.64
C SER A 278 -5.40 -2.50 -13.84
N ALA A 279 -5.36 -3.32 -12.79
CA ALA A 279 -5.97 -4.63 -12.77
C ALA A 279 -7.50 -4.51 -12.78
N ARG A 280 -8.15 -5.66 -13.04
CA ARG A 280 -9.60 -5.73 -13.14
C ARG A 280 -10.12 -7.01 -12.52
N ASP A 281 -11.31 -6.92 -11.94
CA ASP A 281 -11.97 -8.04 -11.24
C ASP A 281 -11.07 -8.66 -10.15
N SER A 282 -10.15 -7.88 -9.57
CA SER A 282 -9.22 -8.36 -8.53
C SER A 282 -9.78 -8.08 -7.13
N ASN A 283 -9.10 -8.62 -6.13
CA ASN A 283 -9.21 -8.22 -4.74
C ASN A 283 -7.91 -7.53 -4.35
N VAL A 284 -8.00 -6.28 -3.94
CA VAL A 284 -6.84 -5.42 -3.70
C VAL A 284 -6.92 -4.85 -2.30
N THR A 285 -5.83 -4.95 -1.56
CA THR A 285 -5.66 -4.28 -0.27
C THR A 285 -4.34 -3.54 -0.28
N PHE A 286 -4.41 -2.23 -0.04
CA PHE A 286 -3.25 -1.38 0.12
C PHE A 286 -3.25 -0.80 1.53
N TYR A 287 -2.11 -0.94 2.17
CA TYR A 287 -1.72 -0.23 3.38
C TYR A 287 -0.61 0.71 2.92
N GLY A 288 -0.78 2.02 3.06
CA GLY A 288 0.25 2.96 2.69
C GLY A 288 1.51 2.70 3.52
N ASP A 289 1.49 2.78 4.85
CA ASP A 289 2.70 2.39 5.60
C ASP A 289 2.69 0.94 6.11
N ALA A 290 1.78 0.63 7.04
CA ALA A 290 1.85 -0.55 7.88
C ALA A 290 0.61 -1.41 7.75
N ARG A 291 0.82 -2.70 7.43
CA ARG A 291 -0.25 -3.68 7.53
C ARG A 291 -0.75 -3.88 8.98
N GLY A 292 0.13 -3.71 9.95
CA GLY A 292 -0.14 -3.86 11.37
C GLY A 292 -0.51 -2.54 12.05
N ALA A 293 -0.03 -2.36 13.28
CA ALA A 293 -0.27 -1.18 14.09
C ALA A 293 0.85 -0.13 13.94
N ILE A 294 0.49 1.14 14.09
CA ILE A 294 1.45 2.24 14.26
C ILE A 294 1.37 2.75 15.71
N SER A 295 2.49 2.80 16.43
CA SER A 295 2.49 3.10 17.87
C SER A 295 3.70 3.89 18.36
N GLY A 296 3.66 4.32 19.62
CA GLY A 296 4.68 5.17 20.22
C GLY A 296 4.63 6.59 19.66
N HIS A 297 5.68 6.98 18.94
CA HIS A 297 5.82 8.24 18.21
C HIS A 297 6.15 7.97 16.73
N ALA A 298 5.78 6.80 16.21
CA ALA A 298 5.90 6.51 14.78
C ALA A 298 5.00 7.46 13.97
N HIS A 299 5.38 7.72 12.73
CA HIS A 299 4.61 8.55 11.80
C HIS A 299 4.42 7.76 10.51
N GLY A 300 3.21 7.75 9.98
CA GLY A 300 2.99 7.39 8.60
C GLY A 300 3.44 8.47 7.61
N GLY A 301 3.45 8.13 6.34
CA GLY A 301 3.72 9.00 5.21
C GLY A 301 2.46 9.36 4.44
N ASP A 302 2.62 10.25 3.44
CA ASP A 302 1.48 10.73 2.65
C ASP A 302 1.34 9.87 1.39
N ASP A 303 0.39 8.95 1.38
CA ASP A 303 0.28 7.87 0.40
C ASP A 303 -0.77 8.14 -0.66
N VAL A 304 -0.57 7.56 -1.85
CA VAL A 304 -1.46 7.77 -3.00
C VAL A 304 -1.87 6.45 -3.63
N PHE A 305 -3.17 6.18 -3.64
CA PHE A 305 -3.75 5.03 -4.33
C PHE A 305 -4.66 5.43 -5.49
N TYR A 306 -4.26 5.07 -6.71
CA TYR A 306 -5.13 5.05 -7.88
C TYR A 306 -5.68 3.63 -8.07
N ALA A 307 -6.91 3.39 -7.62
CA ALA A 307 -7.52 2.06 -7.64
C ALA A 307 -7.84 1.57 -9.06
N GLY A 308 -7.92 0.25 -9.26
CA GLY A 308 -8.30 -0.41 -10.52
C GLY A 308 -9.80 -0.68 -10.66
N ASP A 309 -10.16 -1.42 -11.73
CA ASP A 309 -11.54 -1.85 -12.03
C ASP A 309 -11.87 -3.17 -11.28
N ASP A 310 -11.72 -3.14 -9.97
CA ASP A 310 -11.66 -4.33 -9.12
C ASP A 310 -12.98 -4.69 -8.45
N SER A 311 -13.12 -5.98 -8.13
CA SER A 311 -14.30 -6.51 -7.43
C SER A 311 -14.35 -6.06 -5.97
N LYS A 312 -13.17 -5.82 -5.39
CA LYS A 312 -13.02 -5.32 -4.02
C LYS A 312 -11.71 -4.55 -3.89
N THR A 313 -11.82 -3.35 -3.34
CA THR A 313 -10.67 -2.51 -2.99
C THR A 313 -10.76 -2.12 -1.52
N VAL A 314 -9.68 -2.34 -0.78
CA VAL A 314 -9.52 -1.88 0.59
C VAL A 314 -8.30 -0.99 0.67
N PHE A 315 -8.47 0.21 1.22
CA PHE A 315 -7.40 1.17 1.44
C PHE A 315 -7.37 1.56 2.92
N TYR A 316 -6.17 1.54 3.48
CA TYR A 316 -5.78 2.24 4.70
C TYR A 316 -4.62 3.12 4.27
N GLY A 317 -4.68 4.43 4.52
CA GLY A 317 -3.53 5.28 4.23
C GLY A 317 -2.36 4.89 5.10
N ASP A 318 -2.44 4.96 6.42
CA ASP A 318 -1.30 4.48 7.22
C ASP A 318 -1.37 3.02 7.66
N ALA A 319 -2.43 2.63 8.36
CA ALA A 319 -2.40 1.47 9.25
C ALA A 319 -3.57 0.49 9.08
N GLY A 320 -3.27 -0.72 8.62
CA GLY A 320 -4.23 -1.82 8.58
C GLY A 320 -4.75 -2.27 9.95
N GLY A 321 -4.05 -1.91 11.02
CA GLY A 321 -4.41 -2.16 12.41
C GLY A 321 -4.73 -0.88 13.17
N ALA A 322 -4.19 -0.77 14.39
CA ALA A 322 -4.48 0.36 15.27
C ALA A 322 -3.35 1.40 15.28
N MET A 323 -3.70 2.68 15.21
CA MET A 323 -2.83 3.77 15.61
C MET A 323 -3.01 4.08 17.10
N THR A 324 -1.91 4.08 17.85
CA THR A 324 -1.95 4.25 19.31
C THR A 324 -0.87 5.20 19.82
N ASP A 325 -0.93 5.50 21.12
CA ASP A 325 -0.01 6.41 21.81
C ASP A 325 0.03 7.80 21.17
N ARG A 326 1.12 8.19 20.51
CA ARG A 326 1.29 9.47 19.82
C ARG A 326 1.69 9.25 18.36
N ALA A 327 1.22 8.15 17.79
CA ALA A 327 1.27 7.92 16.35
C ALA A 327 0.59 9.08 15.61
N VAL A 328 1.09 9.38 14.41
CA VAL A 328 0.58 10.43 13.54
C VAL A 328 0.46 9.85 12.14
N GLY A 329 -0.71 9.99 11.53
CA GLY A 329 -0.95 9.60 10.14
C GLY A 329 -0.48 10.66 9.16
N GLY A 330 -0.28 10.27 7.91
CA GLY A 330 -0.01 11.17 6.80
C GLY A 330 -1.28 11.67 6.12
N ASP A 331 -1.13 12.68 5.25
CA ASP A 331 -2.25 13.24 4.49
C ASP A 331 -2.46 12.43 3.20
N ASP A 332 -3.36 11.45 3.23
CA ASP A 332 -3.48 10.40 2.24
C ASP A 332 -4.43 10.72 1.08
N ARG A 333 -4.23 10.04 -0.04
CA ARG A 333 -5.03 10.24 -1.25
C ARG A 333 -5.50 8.93 -1.87
N TYR A 334 -6.80 8.69 -1.77
CA TYR A 334 -7.47 7.64 -2.53
C TYR A 334 -8.21 8.19 -3.75
N VAL A 335 -8.04 7.54 -4.89
CA VAL A 335 -8.79 7.82 -6.12
C VAL A 335 -9.37 6.53 -6.69
N GLY A 336 -10.66 6.32 -6.46
CA GLY A 336 -11.44 5.30 -7.13
C GLY A 336 -11.59 5.58 -8.62
N VAL A 337 -11.40 4.58 -9.47
CA VAL A 337 -11.58 4.71 -10.93
C VAL A 337 -12.97 4.28 -11.39
N SER A 338 -13.20 4.46 -12.69
CA SER A 338 -14.43 4.06 -13.37
C SER A 338 -14.62 2.54 -13.38
N ALA A 339 -15.44 2.00 -12.47
CA ALA A 339 -15.73 0.58 -12.43
C ALA A 339 -16.61 0.14 -13.63
N ALA A 340 -16.15 -0.85 -14.39
CA ALA A 340 -16.95 -1.63 -15.34
C ALA A 340 -17.56 -2.89 -14.70
N VAL A 341 -17.13 -3.24 -13.48
CA VAL A 341 -17.64 -4.36 -12.67
C VAL A 341 -18.32 -3.81 -11.39
N ALA A 342 -19.21 -4.59 -10.78
CA ALA A 342 -19.71 -4.28 -9.43
C ALA A 342 -18.55 -4.41 -8.43
N GLY A 343 -18.17 -3.31 -7.78
CA GLY A 343 -17.08 -3.27 -6.82
C GLY A 343 -17.52 -2.69 -5.48
N VAL A 344 -16.85 -3.12 -4.41
CA VAL A 344 -16.95 -2.49 -3.08
C VAL A 344 -15.62 -1.82 -2.75
N GLY A 345 -15.66 -0.51 -2.53
CA GLY A 345 -14.54 0.26 -2.00
C GLY A 345 -14.72 0.47 -0.49
N GLN A 346 -13.78 -0.03 0.31
CA GLN A 346 -13.68 0.29 1.74
C GLN A 346 -12.41 1.11 1.96
N VAL A 347 -12.56 2.36 2.33
CA VAL A 347 -11.47 3.33 2.36
C VAL A 347 -11.46 3.98 3.73
N TYR A 348 -10.34 3.86 4.43
CA TYR A 348 -10.01 4.58 5.65
C TYR A 348 -8.82 5.46 5.30
N GLY A 349 -8.89 6.76 5.59
CA GLY A 349 -7.77 7.64 5.29
C GLY A 349 -6.57 7.30 6.15
N ASP A 350 -6.69 7.10 7.47
CA ASP A 350 -5.54 6.63 8.27
C ASP A 350 -5.56 5.12 8.52
N ALA A 351 -6.54 4.62 9.27
CA ALA A 351 -6.36 3.36 9.99
C ALA A 351 -7.62 2.55 10.23
N GLN A 352 -7.47 1.28 10.62
CA GLN A 352 -8.63 0.53 11.11
C GLN A 352 -9.15 1.11 12.44
N ALA A 353 -8.28 1.50 13.37
CA ALA A 353 -8.69 2.08 14.63
C ALA A 353 -7.66 3.08 15.19
N MET A 354 -8.13 4.07 15.93
CA MET A 354 -7.29 5.08 16.56
C MET A 354 -7.60 5.25 18.06
N SER A 355 -6.53 5.37 18.85
CA SER A 355 -6.61 5.38 20.32
C SER A 355 -5.44 6.17 20.94
N GLY A 356 -5.52 6.41 22.25
CA GLY A 356 -4.50 7.14 22.98
C GLY A 356 -4.52 8.63 22.63
N ASP A 357 -3.38 9.20 22.25
CA ASP A 357 -3.19 10.56 21.74
C ASP A 357 -2.86 10.56 20.22
N ALA A 358 -3.20 9.48 19.51
CA ALA A 358 -2.98 9.34 18.07
C ALA A 358 -3.70 10.44 17.28
N ARG A 359 -3.19 10.77 16.10
CA ARG A 359 -3.73 11.81 15.23
C ARG A 359 -3.76 11.34 13.80
N GLY A 360 -4.88 11.58 13.14
CA GLY A 360 -5.05 11.37 11.72
C GLY A 360 -4.46 12.50 10.89
N GLY A 361 -4.21 12.21 9.63
CA GLY A 361 -3.93 13.17 8.58
C GLY A 361 -5.19 13.76 7.98
N ASN A 362 -5.03 14.64 7.00
CA ASN A 362 -6.13 15.33 6.31
C ASN A 362 -6.26 14.73 4.91
N ASP A 363 -7.17 13.80 4.78
CA ASP A 363 -7.19 12.86 3.68
C ASP A 363 -8.08 13.35 2.54
N HIS A 364 -7.72 12.95 1.32
CA HIS A 364 -8.51 13.20 0.14
C HIS A 364 -8.99 11.89 -0.46
N LEU A 365 -10.21 11.51 -0.12
CA LEU A 365 -10.80 10.23 -0.49
C LEU A 365 -11.87 10.44 -1.55
N ALA A 366 -11.61 9.98 -2.78
CA ALA A 366 -12.58 10.05 -3.87
C ALA A 366 -13.07 8.65 -4.26
N GLY A 367 -14.37 8.40 -4.09
CA GLY A 367 -15.04 7.16 -4.46
C GLY A 367 -15.05 6.90 -5.96
N ALA A 368 -15.26 5.64 -6.33
CA ALA A 368 -15.34 5.24 -7.72
C ALA A 368 -16.58 5.83 -8.41
N SER A 369 -16.37 6.29 -9.66
CA SER A 369 -17.40 6.87 -10.54
C SER A 369 -17.90 5.83 -11.55
N TYR A 370 -19.11 5.97 -12.11
CA TYR A 370 -19.71 4.94 -12.96
C TYR A 370 -19.61 5.21 -14.46
N PHE A 371 -19.42 4.17 -15.29
CA PHE A 371 -19.48 4.34 -16.76
C PHE A 371 -20.28 3.28 -17.55
N ARG A 372 -20.61 2.07 -17.04
CA ARG A 372 -21.28 1.02 -17.86
C ARG A 372 -22.31 0.12 -17.14
N HIS A 373 -23.57 0.52 -17.27
CA HIS A 373 -24.85 -0.22 -17.35
C HIS A 373 -25.26 -1.41 -16.42
N PHE A 374 -24.47 -2.04 -15.53
CA PHE A 374 -24.93 -3.29 -14.87
C PHE A 374 -24.79 -3.55 -13.35
N SER A 375 -24.28 -2.67 -12.47
CA SER A 375 -24.44 -2.84 -10.99
C SER A 375 -24.12 -1.60 -10.17
N ALA A 376 -24.69 -1.52 -8.96
CA ALA A 376 -24.38 -0.50 -7.96
C ALA A 376 -22.92 -0.65 -7.50
N VAL A 377 -22.17 0.45 -7.52
CA VAL A 377 -20.86 0.57 -6.86
C VAL A 377 -21.13 1.12 -5.47
N LEU A 378 -20.62 0.44 -4.44
CA LEU A 378 -20.74 0.90 -3.06
C LEU A 378 -19.40 1.45 -2.62
N ASN A 379 -19.36 2.75 -2.34
CA ASN A 379 -18.21 3.41 -1.75
C ASN A 379 -18.49 3.61 -0.26
N THR A 380 -17.61 3.12 0.61
CA THR A 380 -17.58 3.50 2.02
C THR A 380 -16.26 4.21 2.26
N LEU A 381 -16.35 5.54 2.40
CA LEU A 381 -15.21 6.40 2.68
C LEU A 381 -15.33 6.88 4.13
N VAL A 382 -14.30 6.62 4.90
CA VAL A 382 -14.15 7.06 6.29
C VAL A 382 -12.88 7.89 6.31
N GLY A 383 -12.96 9.16 6.71
CA GLY A 383 -11.81 10.06 6.65
C GLY A 383 -10.66 9.53 7.49
N ASP A 384 -10.84 9.25 8.78
CA ASP A 384 -9.73 8.71 9.57
C ASP A 384 -9.77 7.18 9.71
N ALA A 385 -10.76 6.66 10.48
CA ALA A 385 -10.72 5.27 10.93
C ALA A 385 -12.07 4.70 11.33
N GLU A 386 -12.18 3.37 11.43
CA GLU A 386 -13.44 2.74 11.87
C GLU A 386 -13.85 3.19 13.28
N ILE A 387 -12.87 3.34 14.19
CA ILE A 387 -13.11 3.63 15.60
C ILE A 387 -12.09 4.66 16.12
N LEU A 388 -12.58 5.79 16.64
CA LEU A 388 -11.80 6.79 17.36
C LEU A 388 -12.15 6.75 18.86
N THR A 389 -11.12 6.52 19.70
CA THR A 389 -11.30 6.35 21.15
C THR A 389 -10.30 7.16 21.98
N PHE A 390 -10.59 7.30 23.28
CA PHE A 390 -9.74 7.99 24.26
C PHE A 390 -9.47 9.45 23.90
N ARG A 391 -8.26 9.87 23.54
CA ARG A 391 -7.94 11.26 23.16
C ARG A 391 -7.44 11.33 21.71
N ALA A 392 -7.71 10.29 20.92
CA ALA A 392 -7.42 10.27 19.50
C ALA A 392 -8.12 11.44 18.80
N ARG A 393 -7.53 11.91 17.71
CA ARG A 393 -8.04 13.03 16.93
C ARG A 393 -8.06 12.68 15.47
N GLY A 394 -9.19 12.94 14.84
CA GLY A 394 -9.28 12.97 13.40
C GLY A 394 -8.61 14.20 12.79
N GLY A 395 -8.29 14.12 11.51
CA GLY A 395 -7.92 15.24 10.66
C GLY A 395 -9.13 15.86 9.97
N ASN A 396 -8.88 16.69 8.96
CA ASN A 396 -9.93 17.45 8.26
C ASN A 396 -9.97 16.99 6.82
N ASP A 397 -10.90 16.11 6.54
CA ASP A 397 -10.86 15.27 5.36
C ASP A 397 -11.72 15.84 4.25
N THR A 398 -11.40 15.46 3.02
CA THR A 398 -12.19 15.73 1.83
C THR A 398 -12.69 14.42 1.24
N LEU A 399 -13.97 14.15 1.45
CA LEU A 399 -14.63 12.94 0.98
C LEU A 399 -15.50 13.27 -0.23
N VAL A 400 -15.26 12.60 -1.34
CA VAL A 400 -16.00 12.79 -2.59
C VAL A 400 -16.70 11.48 -2.95
N GLY A 401 -18.02 11.47 -2.94
CA GLY A 401 -18.81 10.34 -3.39
C GLY A 401 -18.70 10.10 -4.90
N GLY A 402 -19.31 9.00 -5.36
CA GLY A 402 -19.27 8.60 -6.77
C GLY A 402 -20.02 9.57 -7.68
N ASP A 403 -19.51 9.77 -8.90
CA ASP A 403 -20.16 10.59 -9.92
C ASP A 403 -20.56 9.74 -11.14
N ASP A 404 -21.78 9.93 -11.66
CA ASP A 404 -22.21 9.40 -12.96
C ASP A 404 -22.23 10.56 -13.97
N PRO A 405 -21.18 10.72 -14.79
CA PRO A 405 -21.12 11.78 -15.80
C PRO A 405 -22.17 11.61 -16.90
N LEU A 406 -22.86 10.46 -16.95
CA LEU A 406 -23.96 10.15 -17.86
C LEU A 406 -25.33 10.20 -17.16
N ALA A 407 -25.43 10.79 -15.97
CA ALA A 407 -26.69 11.13 -15.32
C ALA A 407 -27.55 11.97 -16.28
N THR A 408 -28.39 11.27 -17.04
CA THR A 408 -29.39 11.84 -17.94
C THR A 408 -30.74 11.60 -17.29
N ALA A 409 -31.76 12.38 -17.65
CA ALA A 409 -33.14 12.20 -17.16
C ALA A 409 -33.73 10.77 -17.38
N SER A 410 -33.07 9.93 -18.18
CA SER A 410 -33.38 8.51 -18.41
C SER A 410 -32.77 7.55 -17.37
N ARG A 411 -31.91 8.02 -16.48
CA ARG A 411 -31.31 7.26 -15.38
C ARG A 411 -31.88 7.85 -14.08
N PRO A 412 -32.62 7.07 -13.28
CA PRO A 412 -33.18 7.60 -12.04
C PRO A 412 -32.07 8.11 -11.12
N ALA A 413 -32.32 9.24 -10.44
CA ALA A 413 -31.64 9.55 -9.19
C ALA A 413 -31.66 8.29 -8.28
N GLY A 414 -30.54 7.99 -7.63
CA GLY A 414 -30.42 6.81 -6.76
C GLY A 414 -29.97 5.49 -7.41
N SER A 415 -29.12 5.52 -8.44
CA SER A 415 -28.46 4.30 -8.96
C SER A 415 -27.06 4.06 -8.39
N PHE A 416 -26.57 4.98 -7.55
CA PHE A 416 -25.27 4.98 -6.87
C PHE A 416 -25.50 5.37 -5.42
N GLU A 417 -24.81 4.72 -4.50
CA GLU A 417 -24.88 5.01 -3.06
C GLU A 417 -23.46 5.07 -2.51
N SER A 418 -23.07 6.24 -2.03
CA SER A 418 -21.85 6.43 -1.23
C SER A 418 -22.23 6.58 0.23
N VAL A 419 -21.42 5.99 1.10
CA VAL A 419 -21.43 6.24 2.53
C VAL A 419 -20.18 7.06 2.82
N LEU A 420 -20.37 8.32 3.17
CA LEU A 420 -19.29 9.25 3.52
C LEU A 420 -19.37 9.50 5.03
N ILE A 421 -18.28 9.25 5.73
CA ILE A 421 -18.19 9.44 7.18
C ILE A 421 -16.92 10.25 7.42
N GLY A 422 -17.06 11.49 7.88
CA GLY A 422 -15.94 12.41 8.07
C GLY A 422 -14.82 11.80 8.89
N ASP A 423 -15.05 11.49 10.17
CA ASP A 423 -13.96 10.93 10.99
C ASP A 423 -14.04 9.40 11.15
N ALA A 424 -15.18 8.90 11.67
CA ALA A 424 -15.25 7.52 12.14
C ALA A 424 -16.63 6.90 12.21
N LEU A 425 -16.72 5.57 12.14
CA LEU A 425 -17.99 4.91 12.45
C LEU A 425 -18.37 5.10 13.93
N THR A 426 -17.39 5.14 14.83
CA THR A 426 -17.61 5.38 16.26
C THR A 426 -16.59 6.33 16.85
N LEU A 427 -17.08 7.46 17.38
CA LEU A 427 -16.32 8.37 18.25
C LEU A 427 -16.69 8.15 19.71
N SER A 428 -15.70 7.89 20.57
CA SER A 428 -15.94 7.64 22.00
C SER A 428 -14.84 8.14 22.93
N GLY A 429 -15.13 8.21 24.24
CA GLY A 429 -14.19 8.70 25.24
C GLY A 429 -14.10 10.22 25.22
N ASP A 430 -12.90 10.78 25.06
CA ASP A 430 -12.63 12.21 24.86
C ASP A 430 -12.11 12.48 23.42
N ALA A 431 -12.37 11.55 22.48
CA ALA A 431 -11.92 11.63 21.10
C ALA A 431 -12.53 12.84 20.39
N ARG A 432 -11.85 13.32 19.35
CA ARG A 432 -12.27 14.50 18.61
C ARG A 432 -12.22 14.26 17.12
N GLY A 433 -13.30 14.59 16.44
CA GLY A 433 -13.29 14.75 15.01
C GLY A 433 -12.62 16.05 14.55
N GLY A 434 -12.25 16.10 13.28
CA GLY A 434 -11.93 17.33 12.56
C GLY A 434 -13.12 17.84 11.75
N GLY A 435 -12.85 18.87 10.95
CA GLY A 435 -13.87 19.60 10.20
C GLY A 435 -13.84 19.24 8.74
N ASP A 436 -14.75 18.38 8.32
CA ASP A 436 -14.64 17.66 7.07
C ASP A 436 -15.41 18.33 5.93
N THR A 437 -15.00 18.04 4.70
CA THR A 437 -15.69 18.46 3.48
C THR A 437 -16.24 17.23 2.78
N LEU A 438 -17.56 17.06 2.81
CA LEU A 438 -18.26 15.94 2.20
C LEU A 438 -18.98 16.42 0.94
N ILE A 439 -18.60 15.87 -0.22
CA ILE A 439 -19.15 16.19 -1.53
C ILE A 439 -19.91 14.96 -2.03
N SER A 440 -21.25 15.02 -2.10
CA SER A 440 -22.08 13.83 -2.39
C SER A 440 -21.78 13.21 -3.76
N GLY A 441 -21.74 14.05 -4.81
CA GLY A 441 -21.58 13.57 -6.18
C GLY A 441 -22.93 13.47 -6.87
N THR A 442 -23.25 12.30 -7.42
CA THR A 442 -24.60 11.97 -7.94
C THR A 442 -25.04 10.65 -7.35
N GLY A 443 -26.28 10.51 -6.91
CA GLY A 443 -26.72 9.24 -6.36
C GLY A 443 -27.76 9.41 -5.29
N ASN A 444 -27.75 8.51 -4.31
CA ASN A 444 -28.37 8.72 -3.02
C ASN A 444 -27.27 8.46 -2.00
N ASP A 445 -26.63 9.52 -1.50
CA ASP A 445 -25.48 9.40 -0.63
C ASP A 445 -25.89 9.62 0.84
N ASP A 446 -25.40 8.77 1.74
CA ASP A 446 -25.55 8.93 3.18
C ASP A 446 -24.27 9.56 3.74
N MET A 447 -24.40 10.69 4.43
CA MET A 447 -23.29 11.51 4.89
C MET A 447 -23.36 11.78 6.39
N TRP A 448 -22.28 11.42 7.09
CA TRP A 448 -22.00 11.81 8.47
C TRP A 448 -20.82 12.77 8.48
N GLY A 449 -21.04 13.98 8.99
CA GLY A 449 -19.99 14.99 9.16
C GLY A 449 -18.90 14.48 10.07
N ASP A 450 -19.26 13.78 11.16
CA ASP A 450 -18.29 13.27 12.12
C ASP A 450 -18.35 11.74 12.22
N ALA A 451 -19.51 11.22 12.65
CA ALA A 451 -19.61 9.81 13.01
C ALA A 451 -21.03 9.25 13.08
N ARG A 452 -21.13 7.95 12.80
CA ARG A 452 -22.39 7.21 12.97
C ARG A 452 -22.80 7.06 14.43
N ILE A 453 -21.82 6.96 15.33
CA ILE A 453 -22.05 6.74 16.76
C ILE A 453 -21.14 7.68 17.56
N LEU A 454 -21.76 8.60 18.31
CA LEU A 454 -21.06 9.50 19.24
C LEU A 454 -21.36 9.13 20.69
N GLN A 455 -20.31 8.87 21.49
CA GLN A 455 -20.43 8.39 22.87
C GLN A 455 -19.46 9.09 23.84
N GLY A 456 -19.81 9.10 25.13
CA GLY A 456 -18.96 9.67 26.17
C GLY A 456 -18.88 11.19 26.08
N ASN A 457 -17.66 11.73 26.15
CA ASN A 457 -17.37 13.16 25.96
C ASN A 457 -16.81 13.45 24.56
N ALA A 458 -16.91 12.50 23.63
CA ALA A 458 -16.41 12.67 22.27
C ALA A 458 -17.11 13.84 21.59
N ARG A 459 -16.41 14.47 20.66
CA ARG A 459 -16.91 15.63 19.93
C ARG A 459 -16.54 15.51 18.48
N GLY A 460 -17.47 15.82 17.61
CA GLY A 460 -17.20 16.16 16.24
C GLY A 460 -16.48 17.48 16.04
N GLY A 461 -16.14 17.77 14.80
CA GLY A 461 -15.71 19.06 14.31
C GLY A 461 -16.85 19.84 13.68
N GLY A 462 -16.61 20.44 12.52
CA GLY A 462 -17.51 21.45 11.98
C GLY A 462 -17.43 21.41 10.48
N ASP A 463 -18.46 20.82 9.88
CA ASP A 463 -18.31 20.18 8.59
C ASP A 463 -18.98 20.98 7.48
N LEU A 464 -18.62 20.64 6.26
CA LEU A 464 -19.11 21.25 5.04
C LEU A 464 -19.72 20.18 4.13
N PHE A 465 -21.04 20.19 4.01
CA PHE A 465 -21.77 19.34 3.08
C PHE A 465 -21.99 20.10 1.77
N VAL A 466 -21.44 19.59 0.68
CA VAL A 466 -21.41 20.28 -0.62
C VAL A 466 -22.28 19.54 -1.64
N PHE A 467 -23.26 20.26 -2.20
CA PHE A 467 -24.17 19.71 -3.21
C PHE A 467 -24.04 20.43 -4.55
N LYS A 468 -24.19 19.68 -5.63
CA LYS A 468 -24.28 20.17 -7.01
C LYS A 468 -25.58 19.69 -7.66
N ALA A 469 -25.86 20.13 -8.88
CA ALA A 469 -27.05 19.68 -9.60
C ALA A 469 -27.00 18.16 -9.87
N ASN A 470 -28.16 17.49 -9.89
CA ASN A 470 -28.29 16.04 -10.02
C ASN A 470 -27.71 15.27 -8.82
N ASN A 471 -27.75 15.86 -7.61
CA ASN A 471 -27.28 15.17 -6.41
C ASN A 471 -28.14 13.92 -6.11
N GLY A 472 -29.41 13.93 -6.51
CA GLY A 472 -30.35 12.84 -6.25
C GLY A 472 -30.99 12.93 -4.85
N HIS A 473 -31.09 11.82 -4.11
CA HIS A 473 -31.75 11.80 -2.80
C HIS A 473 -30.75 11.52 -1.67
N ASP A 474 -30.05 12.57 -1.23
CA ASP A 474 -28.99 12.45 -0.24
C ASP A 474 -29.53 12.61 1.19
N VAL A 475 -28.76 12.12 2.15
CA VAL A 475 -29.05 12.24 3.58
C VAL A 475 -27.84 12.81 4.31
N ILE A 476 -28.07 13.85 5.12
CA ILE A 476 -27.12 14.28 6.16
C ILE A 476 -27.66 13.74 7.49
N GLU A 477 -26.87 12.91 8.17
CA GLU A 477 -27.35 12.09 9.29
C GLU A 477 -27.07 12.68 10.68
N ASP A 478 -26.11 13.60 10.83
CA ASP A 478 -25.65 14.12 12.11
C ASP A 478 -25.46 15.66 12.18
N PHE A 479 -26.11 16.40 11.28
CA PHE A 479 -25.93 17.86 11.10
C PHE A 479 -25.90 18.69 12.41
N GLY A 480 -24.73 19.25 12.72
CA GLY A 480 -24.42 20.11 13.84
C GLY A 480 -24.80 21.58 13.63
N GLN A 481 -25.72 22.09 14.46
CA GLN A 481 -26.14 23.50 14.42
C GLN A 481 -25.46 24.39 15.47
N GLY A 482 -24.35 23.93 16.05
CA GLY A 482 -23.67 24.59 17.17
C GLY A 482 -24.47 24.58 18.47
N GLY A 483 -24.29 25.62 19.30
CA GLY A 483 -25.13 25.83 20.49
C GLY A 483 -24.95 24.81 21.63
N GLY A 484 -23.85 24.06 21.64
CA GLY A 484 -23.59 22.98 22.60
C GLY A 484 -23.84 21.58 22.04
N SER A 485 -24.18 21.45 20.76
CA SER A 485 -24.10 20.17 20.03
C SER A 485 -22.71 19.56 20.17
N ALA A 486 -22.66 18.23 20.32
CA ALA A 486 -21.40 17.49 20.31
C ALA A 486 -20.89 17.26 18.88
N TRP A 487 -21.75 17.38 17.87
CA TRP A 487 -21.47 17.35 16.42
C TRP A 487 -20.99 18.70 15.85
N GLY A 488 -20.45 19.58 16.71
CA GLY A 488 -20.07 20.95 16.38
C GLY A 488 -21.02 21.81 15.52
N ARG A 489 -20.48 22.50 14.51
CA ARG A 489 -21.19 23.54 13.72
C ARG A 489 -20.85 23.43 12.24
N ASP A 490 -21.87 23.02 11.50
CA ASP A 490 -21.73 22.63 10.10
C ASP A 490 -22.40 23.64 9.18
N HIS A 491 -22.09 23.52 7.90
CA HIS A 491 -22.70 24.29 6.85
C HIS A 491 -23.06 23.42 5.65
N ILE A 492 -24.13 23.81 4.96
CA ILE A 492 -24.54 23.24 3.69
C ILE A 492 -24.19 24.23 2.58
N ASP A 493 -23.29 23.86 1.68
CA ASP A 493 -22.94 24.68 0.53
C ASP A 493 -23.88 24.41 -0.65
N VAL A 494 -24.67 25.43 -0.99
CA VAL A 494 -25.59 25.44 -2.15
C VAL A 494 -25.16 26.46 -3.21
N SER A 495 -23.95 26.99 -3.11
CA SER A 495 -23.46 28.04 -4.01
C SER A 495 -23.37 27.58 -5.46
N ALA A 496 -23.03 26.31 -5.69
CA ALA A 496 -22.99 25.69 -7.02
C ALA A 496 -24.37 25.56 -7.69
N LEU A 497 -25.46 25.65 -6.93
CA LEU A 497 -26.84 25.54 -7.41
C LEU A 497 -27.45 26.89 -7.84
N ALA A 498 -26.65 27.97 -7.84
CA ALA A 498 -27.08 29.34 -8.11
C ALA A 498 -28.17 29.88 -7.17
N ILE A 499 -28.28 29.29 -5.97
CA ILE A 499 -29.15 29.76 -4.89
C ILE A 499 -28.44 30.88 -4.14
N LYS A 500 -29.07 32.05 -4.06
CA LYS A 500 -28.46 33.30 -3.57
C LYS A 500 -28.83 33.65 -2.14
N ASP A 501 -29.96 33.16 -1.66
CA ASP A 501 -30.42 33.42 -0.30
C ASP A 501 -31.41 32.36 0.18
N PHE A 502 -31.65 32.38 1.50
CA PHE A 502 -32.50 31.40 2.19
C PHE A 502 -33.95 31.37 1.70
N SER A 503 -34.48 32.46 1.13
CA SER A 503 -35.86 32.51 0.64
C SER A 503 -36.07 31.73 -0.66
N GLN A 504 -34.98 31.38 -1.35
CA GLN A 504 -35.01 30.57 -2.57
C GLN A 504 -34.99 29.06 -2.28
N LEU A 505 -34.73 28.65 -1.03
CA LEU A 505 -34.75 27.24 -0.64
C LEU A 505 -36.17 26.76 -0.39
N ALA A 506 -36.54 25.63 -1.00
CA ALA A 506 -37.78 24.92 -0.69
C ALA A 506 -37.51 23.91 0.44
N ILE A 507 -37.76 24.31 1.68
CA ILE A 507 -37.54 23.49 2.88
C ILE A 507 -38.89 23.03 3.44
N SER A 508 -39.03 21.74 3.74
CA SER A 508 -40.20 21.20 4.42
C SER A 508 -40.33 21.75 5.85
N SER A 509 -41.52 21.60 6.46
CA SER A 509 -41.66 21.87 7.89
C SER A 509 -40.82 20.87 8.69
N TYR A 510 -40.04 21.36 9.66
CA TYR A 510 -39.26 20.50 10.55
C TYR A 510 -40.13 19.45 11.24
N ASP A 511 -39.80 18.18 11.03
CA ASP A 511 -40.46 17.05 11.67
C ASP A 511 -39.81 16.79 13.02
N THR A 512 -40.48 17.22 14.10
CA THR A 512 -39.99 17.03 15.47
C THR A 512 -39.99 15.57 15.95
N ALA A 513 -40.70 14.66 15.27
CA ALA A 513 -40.72 13.25 15.65
C ALA A 513 -39.47 12.53 15.12
N ASN A 514 -39.10 12.82 13.87
CA ASN A 514 -37.95 12.21 13.21
C ASN A 514 -36.68 13.07 13.28
N HIS A 515 -36.79 14.32 13.73
CA HIS A 515 -35.71 15.31 13.77
C HIS A 515 -35.16 15.64 12.37
N THR A 516 -36.04 15.79 11.38
CA THR A 516 -35.66 15.96 9.97
C THR A 516 -36.27 17.19 9.31
N SER A 517 -35.56 17.74 8.34
CA SER A 517 -36.09 18.65 7.31
C SER A 517 -35.67 18.12 5.94
N THR A 518 -36.47 18.36 4.90
CA THR A 518 -36.10 18.01 3.51
C THR A 518 -35.95 19.29 2.72
N ILE A 519 -34.80 19.44 2.05
CA ILE A 519 -34.52 20.54 1.13
C ILE A 519 -34.70 20.01 -0.28
N THR A 520 -35.59 20.61 -1.07
CA THR A 520 -35.77 20.22 -2.48
C THR A 520 -35.12 21.25 -3.39
N PHE A 521 -34.09 20.84 -4.14
CA PHE A 521 -33.39 21.72 -5.09
C PHE A 521 -34.07 21.72 -6.46
N ALA A 522 -34.46 20.54 -6.94
CA ALA A 522 -35.17 20.35 -8.20
C ALA A 522 -36.00 19.05 -8.16
N SER A 523 -36.69 18.75 -9.26
CA SER A 523 -37.44 17.49 -9.35
C SER A 523 -36.47 16.30 -9.39
N GLY A 524 -36.47 15.48 -8.33
CA GLY A 524 -35.57 14.33 -8.19
C GLY A 524 -34.23 14.66 -7.51
N ASP A 525 -34.07 15.89 -7.04
CA ASP A 525 -32.89 16.38 -6.32
C ASP A 525 -33.34 16.96 -4.96
N ASP A 526 -33.12 16.22 -3.89
CA ASP A 526 -33.41 16.63 -2.53
C ASP A 526 -32.41 16.06 -1.51
N VAL A 527 -32.38 16.70 -0.34
CA VAL A 527 -31.54 16.32 0.79
C VAL A 527 -32.39 16.24 2.03
N THR A 528 -32.38 15.08 2.69
CA THR A 528 -32.94 14.93 4.03
C THR A 528 -31.86 15.26 5.07
N VAL A 529 -32.14 16.22 5.94
CA VAL A 529 -31.18 16.68 6.95
C VAL A 529 -31.69 16.33 8.33
N HIS A 530 -31.00 15.41 8.98
CA HIS A 530 -31.18 15.06 10.38
C HIS A 530 -30.49 16.12 11.25
N SER A 531 -31.28 16.87 12.02
CA SER A 531 -30.80 18.04 12.76
C SER A 531 -31.59 18.24 14.06
N LEU A 532 -30.99 18.89 15.05
CA LEU A 532 -31.65 19.10 16.35
C LEU A 532 -32.82 20.10 16.26
N LEU A 533 -32.70 21.09 15.39
CA LEU A 533 -33.63 22.20 15.23
C LEU A 533 -33.91 22.47 13.75
N ALA A 534 -35.03 23.13 13.48
CA ALA A 534 -35.34 23.62 12.13
C ALA A 534 -34.18 24.44 11.54
N LEU A 535 -33.88 24.18 10.26
CA LEU A 535 -32.81 24.82 9.49
C LEU A 535 -33.00 26.34 9.36
N ARG A 536 -31.89 27.08 9.32
CA ARG A 536 -31.84 28.55 9.34
C ARG A 536 -30.84 29.06 8.30
N SER A 537 -30.94 30.34 7.93
CA SER A 537 -30.03 30.93 6.94
C SER A 537 -28.55 30.86 7.28
N GLN A 538 -28.19 30.75 8.56
CA GLN A 538 -26.79 30.62 9.00
C GLN A 538 -26.20 29.22 8.76
N ASP A 539 -27.06 28.23 8.50
CA ASP A 539 -26.67 26.84 8.28
C ASP A 539 -26.22 26.62 6.82
N PHE A 540 -26.22 27.67 5.98
CA PHE A 540 -26.00 27.59 4.54
C PHE A 540 -24.92 28.56 4.05
N LEU A 541 -24.18 28.12 3.04
CA LEU A 541 -23.37 28.99 2.19
C LEU A 541 -24.08 29.19 0.84
N PHE A 542 -24.27 30.45 0.45
CA PHE A 542 -25.00 30.83 -0.76
C PHE A 542 -24.07 31.34 -1.86
N SER A 543 -24.56 31.29 -3.10
CA SER A 543 -23.91 31.96 -4.24
C SER A 543 -23.88 33.47 -4.00
N ALA A 544 -22.75 34.09 -4.37
CA ALA A 544 -22.60 35.54 -4.39
C ALA A 544 -23.54 36.26 -5.37
#